data_AF-M7A579-F1
#
_entry.id   AF-M7A579-F1
#
_cell.length_a   1.000
_cell.length_b   1.000
_cell.length_c   1.000
_cell.angle_alpha   90.00
_cell.angle_beta   90.00
_cell.angle_gamma   90.00
#
_symmetry.space_group_name_H-M   'P 1'
#
loop_
_entity.id
_entity.type
_entity.pdbx_description
1 polymer ?
#
loop_
_entity_poly.entity_id
_entity_poly.type
_entity_poly.pdbx_seq_one_letter_code
_entity_poly.pdbx_strand_id
1 'polypeptide(L)'
;MDVAGGQDRYQKIIELSKEEAKRLKHNYVGTEHILLALLRDNNNIAGGALYSFSVNYNVIKSEILRLLGAPPTSSVGVSSTTQSGPQPRQEKPKLPSWMNLLGI
;
A
#
# COMPACT_ATOMS: atom_id res chain seq x y z
N MET A 1 17.31 19.89 -32.72
CA MET A 1 16.25 19.43 -31.80
C MET A 1 16.95 19.00 -30.52
N ASP A 2 17.05 19.93 -29.56
CA ASP A 2 17.78 19.70 -28.32
C ASP A 2 17.05 18.65 -27.48
N VAL A 3 17.63 17.46 -27.39
CA VAL A 3 17.12 16.30 -26.63
C VAL A 3 17.19 16.48 -25.10
N ALA A 4 17.57 17.66 -24.62
CA ALA A 4 17.70 18.00 -23.20
C ALA A 4 16.34 18.13 -22.47
N GLY A 5 15.22 18.28 -23.19
CA GLY A 5 13.89 18.47 -22.59
C GLY A 5 13.21 17.20 -22.07
N GLY A 6 13.77 16.01 -22.32
CA GLY A 6 13.17 14.74 -21.88
C GLY A 6 13.37 14.45 -20.39
N GLN A 7 14.61 14.63 -19.90
CA GLN A 7 14.97 14.38 -18.51
C GLN A 7 14.25 15.31 -17.54
N ASP A 8 14.04 16.57 -17.94
CA ASP A 8 13.33 17.57 -17.14
C ASP A 8 11.91 17.11 -16.78
N ARG A 9 11.19 16.51 -17.73
CA ARG A 9 9.83 16.01 -17.48
C ARG A 9 9.80 14.81 -16.55
N TYR A 10 10.70 13.84 -16.73
CA TYR A 10 10.75 12.67 -15.83
C TYR A 10 11.18 13.09 -14.42
N GLN A 11 12.20 13.93 -14.32
CA GLN A 11 12.70 14.46 -13.05
C GLN A 11 11.60 15.22 -12.29
N LYS A 12 10.84 16.07 -13.00
CA LYS A 12 9.67 16.75 -12.44
C LYS A 12 8.62 15.78 -11.89
N ILE A 13 8.28 14.71 -12.62
CA ILE A 13 7.32 13.71 -12.13
C ILE A 13 7.84 13.00 -10.88
N ILE A 14 9.14 12.67 -10.83
CA ILE A 14 9.75 12.07 -9.64
C ILE A 14 9.69 13.03 -8.44
N GLU A 15 9.98 14.31 -8.63
CA GLU A 15 9.88 15.32 -7.58
C GLU A 15 8.44 15.48 -7.08
N LEU A 16 7.48 15.61 -7.99
CA LEU A 16 6.06 15.64 -7.66
C LEU A 16 5.61 14.38 -6.91
N SER A 17 6.11 13.20 -7.27
CA SER A 17 5.76 11.96 -6.57
C SER A 17 6.26 11.94 -5.12
N LYS A 18 7.45 12.51 -4.86
CA LYS A 18 7.98 12.69 -3.50
C LYS A 18 7.15 13.68 -2.70
N GLU A 19 6.68 14.76 -3.33
CA GLU A 19 5.76 15.70 -2.70
C GLU A 19 4.43 15.04 -2.33
N GLU A 20 3.85 14.23 -3.22
CA GLU A 20 2.60 13.52 -2.95
C GLU A 20 2.74 12.55 -1.78
N ALA A 21 3.85 11.81 -1.69
CA ALA A 21 4.13 10.94 -0.54
C ALA A 21 4.21 11.73 0.77
N LYS A 22 4.93 12.85 0.78
CA LYS A 22 4.98 13.76 1.95
C LYS A 22 3.60 14.31 2.31
N ARG A 23 2.81 14.72 1.32
CA ARG A 23 1.46 15.28 1.49
C ARG A 23 0.49 14.27 2.08
N LEU A 24 0.65 12.99 1.74
CA LEU A 24 -0.12 11.88 2.29
C LEU A 24 0.48 11.29 3.58
N LYS A 25 1.62 11.82 4.05
CA LYS A 25 2.36 11.35 5.23
C LYS A 25 2.81 9.89 5.10
N HIS A 26 3.18 9.46 3.89
CA HIS A 26 3.77 8.16 3.64
C HIS A 26 5.30 8.25 3.64
N ASN A 27 5.96 7.24 4.21
CA ASN A 27 7.42 7.21 4.35
C ASN A 27 8.17 6.79 3.09
N TYR A 28 7.45 6.28 2.07
CA TYR A 28 8.01 5.80 0.81
C TYR A 28 7.17 6.27 -0.38
N VAL A 29 7.82 6.32 -1.55
CA VAL A 29 7.17 6.65 -2.82
C VAL A 29 6.69 5.34 -3.47
N GLY A 30 5.43 5.00 -3.24
CA GLY A 30 4.71 3.94 -3.98
C GLY A 30 4.27 4.38 -5.38
N THR A 31 3.77 3.42 -6.17
CA THR A 31 3.27 3.64 -7.55
C THR A 31 2.09 4.60 -7.62
N GLU A 32 1.29 4.66 -6.55
CA GLU A 32 0.16 5.55 -6.38
C GLU A 32 0.58 7.03 -6.33
N HIS A 33 1.76 7.33 -5.77
CA HIS A 33 2.28 8.70 -5.76
C HIS A 33 2.78 9.11 -7.15
N ILE A 34 3.34 8.18 -7.91
CA ILE A 34 3.72 8.40 -9.31
C ILE A 34 2.47 8.67 -10.14
N LEU A 35 1.40 7.90 -9.96
CA LEU A 35 0.13 8.12 -10.61
C LEU A 35 -0.46 9.50 -10.29
N LEU A 36 -0.45 9.90 -9.01
CA LEU A 36 -0.90 11.23 -8.60
C LEU A 36 -0.03 12.36 -9.19
N ALA A 37 1.28 12.17 -9.26
CA ALA A 37 2.20 13.12 -9.87
C ALA A 37 1.93 13.28 -11.38
N LEU A 38 1.67 12.18 -12.08
CA LEU A 38 1.26 12.18 -13.47
C LEU A 38 -0.05 12.96 -13.65
N LEU A 39 -1.05 12.73 -12.80
CA LEU A 39 -2.34 13.42 -12.91
C LEU A 39 -2.27 14.91 -12.51
N ARG A 40 -1.23 15.31 -11.77
CA ARG A 40 -1.01 16.71 -11.35
C ARG A 40 -0.32 17.53 -12.43
N ASP A 41 0.45 16.90 -13.32
CA ASP A 41 1.06 17.57 -14.47
C ASP A 41 0.12 17.59 -15.67
N ASN A 42 -0.61 18.70 -15.84
CA ASN A 42 -1.59 18.89 -16.93
C ASN A 42 -0.99 18.82 -18.35
N ASN A 43 0.34 18.86 -18.48
CA ASN A 43 1.04 18.77 -19.77
C ASN A 43 1.39 17.34 -20.17
N ASN A 44 1.03 16.33 -19.38
CA ASN A 44 1.35 14.94 -19.71
C ASN A 44 0.22 14.25 -20.49
N ILE A 45 0.61 13.28 -21.32
CA ILE A 45 -0.33 12.50 -22.14
C ILE A 45 -1.19 11.59 -21.26
N ALA A 46 -0.64 11.09 -20.14
CA ALA A 46 -1.33 10.17 -19.23
C ALA A 46 -2.55 10.81 -18.56
N GLY A 47 -2.46 12.08 -18.17
CA GLY A 47 -3.54 12.86 -17.57
C GLY A 47 -4.65 13.13 -18.57
N GLY A 48 -4.32 13.52 -19.80
CA GLY A 48 -5.30 13.66 -20.88
C GLY A 48 -6.01 12.34 -21.23
N ALA A 49 -5.26 11.24 -21.27
CA ALA A 49 -5.83 9.91 -21.52
C ALA A 49 -6.82 9.50 -20.41
N LEU A 50 -6.45 9.66 -19.13
CA LEU A 50 -7.30 9.33 -18.00
C LEU A 50 -8.52 10.28 -17.87
N TYR A 51 -8.35 11.54 -18.21
CA TYR A 51 -9.45 12.52 -18.22
C TYR A 51 -10.57 12.12 -19.20
N SER A 52 -10.22 11.47 -20.32
CA SER A 52 -11.19 10.94 -21.29
C SER A 52 -12.09 9.84 -20.69
N PHE A 53 -11.65 9.20 -19.61
CA PHE A 53 -12.43 8.24 -18.81
C PHE A 53 -13.08 8.89 -17.57
N SER A 54 -13.14 10.22 -17.51
CA SER A 54 -13.58 10.99 -16.32
C SER A 54 -12.75 10.74 -15.06
N VAL A 55 -11.53 10.21 -15.23
CA VAL A 55 -10.60 9.96 -14.13
C VAL A 55 -9.72 11.18 -13.96
N ASN A 56 -9.86 11.86 -12.83
CA ASN A 56 -9.05 13.03 -12.47
C ASN A 56 -8.33 12.81 -11.14
N TYR A 57 -7.41 13.72 -10.83
CA TYR A 57 -6.60 13.69 -9.61
C TYR A 57 -7.43 13.46 -8.34
N ASN A 58 -8.55 14.17 -8.18
CA ASN A 58 -9.37 14.09 -6.98
C ASN A 58 -10.05 12.72 -6.82
N VAL A 59 -10.54 12.15 -7.92
CA VAL A 59 -11.15 10.81 -7.94
C VAL A 59 -10.12 9.77 -7.49
N ILE A 60 -8.93 9.76 -8.12
CA ILE A 60 -7.86 8.80 -7.79
C ILE A 60 -7.34 8.98 -6.37
N LYS A 61 -7.12 10.22 -5.92
CA LYS A 61 -6.69 10.50 -4.55
C LYS A 61 -7.70 9.97 -3.52
N SER A 62 -8.99 10.18 -3.76
CA SER A 62 -10.04 9.70 -2.87
C SER A 62 -10.06 8.18 -2.81
N GLU A 63 -9.88 7.51 -3.94
CA GLU A 63 -9.83 6.05 -4.02
C GLU A 63 -8.59 5.47 -3.33
N ILE A 64 -7.41 6.06 -3.53
CA ILE A 64 -6.17 5.68 -2.83
C ILE A 64 -6.37 5.77 -1.31
N LEU A 65 -6.92 6.90 -0.83
CA LEU A 65 -7.19 7.09 0.59
C LEU A 65 -8.22 6.08 1.12
N ARG A 66 -9.24 5.75 0.32
CA ARG A 66 -10.23 4.72 0.67
C ARG A 66 -9.57 3.34 0.82
N LEU A 67 -8.69 2.96 -0.11
CA LEU A 67 -7.99 1.67 -0.08
C LEU A 67 -7.00 1.57 1.09
N LEU A 68 -6.31 2.66 1.41
CA LEU A 68 -5.35 2.71 2.52
C LEU A 68 -6.02 2.83 3.89
N GLY A 69 -7.23 3.41 3.94
CA GLY A 69 -8.06 3.53 5.15
C GLY A 69 -9.01 2.36 5.37
N ALA A 70 -9.17 1.45 4.40
CA ALA A 70 -9.97 0.25 4.57
C ALA A 70 -9.14 -0.84 5.28
N PRO A 71 -9.63 -1.49 6.35
CA PRO A 71 -9.01 -2.72 6.83
C PRO A 71 -9.01 -3.74 5.68
N PRO A 72 -8.00 -4.62 5.58
CA PRO A 72 -7.96 -5.61 4.52
C PRO A 72 -9.29 -6.36 4.54
N THR A 73 -9.91 -6.50 3.38
CA THR A 73 -11.02 -7.44 3.22
C THR A 73 -10.47 -8.85 3.44
N SER A 74 -10.39 -9.24 4.70
CA SER A 74 -10.44 -10.63 5.13
C SER A 74 -11.84 -11.15 4.83
N SER A 75 -12.13 -11.43 3.56
CA SER A 75 -13.38 -12.07 3.16
C SER A 75 -13.22 -12.89 1.88
N VAL A 76 -12.31 -13.86 1.93
CA VAL A 76 -12.65 -15.24 1.54
C VAL A 76 -12.08 -16.18 2.61
N GLY A 77 -12.60 -16.04 3.82
CA GLY A 77 -12.66 -17.14 4.77
C GLY A 77 -13.97 -17.85 4.51
N VAL A 78 -13.92 -19.02 3.87
CA VAL A 78 -15.05 -19.95 3.86
C VAL A 78 -15.31 -20.32 5.32
N SER A 79 -16.37 -19.76 5.89
CA SER A 79 -16.93 -20.19 7.16
C SER A 79 -17.48 -21.60 7.00
N SER A 80 -16.67 -22.61 7.31
CA SER A 80 -17.20 -23.90 7.74
C SER A 80 -17.60 -23.78 9.21
N THR A 81 -18.90 -23.88 9.39
CA THR A 81 -19.71 -23.94 10.61
C THR A 81 -19.08 -24.66 11.80
N THR A 82 -19.15 -23.97 12.94
CA THR A 82 -18.98 -24.40 14.33
C THR A 82 -19.76 -25.68 14.68
N GLN A 83 -19.09 -26.66 15.30
CA GLN A 83 -19.73 -27.63 16.21
C GLN A 83 -18.91 -27.71 17.50
N SER A 84 -19.59 -27.46 18.61
CA SER A 84 -19.09 -27.28 19.98
C SER A 84 -18.62 -28.59 20.64
N GLY A 85 -17.42 -28.57 21.24
CA GLY A 85 -16.93 -29.59 22.19
C GLY A 85 -16.07 -28.95 23.30
N PRO A 86 -15.97 -29.52 24.52
CA PRO A 86 -15.47 -28.81 25.71
C PRO A 86 -13.95 -28.55 25.66
N GLN A 87 -13.54 -27.36 26.13
CA GLN A 87 -12.15 -26.92 26.20
C GLN A 87 -11.26 -27.82 27.09
N PRO A 88 -10.06 -28.23 26.63
CA PRO A 88 -8.98 -28.62 27.53
C PRO A 88 -8.16 -27.38 27.92
N ARG A 89 -7.98 -27.22 29.24
CA ARG A 89 -7.14 -26.23 29.94
C ARG A 89 -5.68 -26.35 29.47
N GLN A 90 -5.10 -25.28 28.92
CA GLN A 90 -3.68 -25.22 28.58
C GLN A 90 -2.83 -25.04 29.85
N GLU A 91 -2.19 -26.11 30.31
CA GLU A 91 -1.02 -26.01 31.19
C GLU A 91 0.23 -25.71 30.35
N LYS A 92 1.07 -24.80 30.86
CA LYS A 92 2.33 -24.37 30.25
C LYS A 92 3.26 -25.58 30.05
N PRO A 93 4.00 -25.68 28.93
CA PRO A 93 4.92 -26.80 28.72
C PRO A 93 6.04 -26.76 29.77
N LYS A 94 6.12 -27.79 30.61
CA LYS A 94 7.29 -28.04 31.45
C LYS A 94 8.40 -28.59 30.55
N LEU A 95 9.58 -27.97 30.62
CA LEU A 95 10.76 -28.45 29.89
C LEU A 95 11.10 -29.89 30.31
N PRO A 96 11.57 -30.74 29.40
CA PRO A 96 11.88 -32.14 29.71
C PRO A 96 13.03 -32.24 30.72
N SER A 97 12.90 -33.19 31.66
CA SER A 97 13.78 -33.36 32.83
C SER A 97 15.27 -33.52 32.51
N TRP A 98 15.65 -33.85 31.27
CA TRP A 98 17.05 -33.95 30.86
C TRP A 98 17.73 -32.58 30.69
N MET A 99 16.96 -31.49 30.57
CA MET A 99 17.50 -30.13 30.46
C MET A 99 18.02 -29.56 31.79
N ASN A 100 17.81 -30.24 32.93
CA ASN A 100 18.28 -29.79 34.25
C ASN A 100 19.67 -30.34 34.66
N LEU A 101 20.32 -31.17 33.82
CA LEU A 101 21.62 -31.79 34.14
C LEU A 101 22.79 -31.26 33.31
N LEU A 102 22.55 -30.33 32.39
CA LEU A 102 23.59 -29.59 31.69
C LEU A 102 23.58 -28.17 32.24
N GLY A 103 24.32 -27.96 33.33
CA GLY A 103 24.56 -26.63 33.90
C GLY A 103 25.42 -25.77 32.98
N ILE A 104 24.82 -25.26 31.90
CA ILE A 104 25.31 -24.14 31.08
C ILE A 104 24.33 -22.98 31.26
#